data_AF-A0A2G7FVN7-F1
#
_entry.id   AF-A0A2G7FVN7-F1
#
_cell.length_a   1.000
_cell.length_b   1.000
_cell.length_c   1.000
_cell.angle_alpha   90.00
_cell.angle_beta   90.00
_cell.angle_gamma   90.00
#
_symmetry.space_group_name_H-M   'P 1'
#
loop_
_entity.id
_entity.type
_entity.pdbx_description
1 polymer ?
#
loop_
_entity_poly.entity_id
_entity_poly.type
_entity_poly.pdbx_seq_one_letter_code
_entity_poly.pdbx_strand_id
1 'polypeptide(L)' 'MTTPTFQIHYFSSATTYTGKQTESLPAPLPLSQLFDVLESKYPGIREKVLSSCGVSLGEEG' A
#
# COMPACT_ATOMS: atom_id res chain seq x y z
N MET A 1 -24.00 4.41 0.59
CA MET A 1 -23.31 3.15 0.19
C MET A 1 -21.83 3.41 0.32
N THR A 2 -21.19 2.96 1.40
CA THR A 2 -19.74 3.13 1.60
C THR A 2 -19.03 2.00 0.89
N THR A 3 -18.32 2.31 -0.19
CA THR A 3 -17.47 1.34 -0.87
C THR A 3 -16.40 0.88 0.12
N PRO A 4 -16.16 -0.43 0.29
CA PRO A 4 -15.09 -0.90 1.16
C PRO A 4 -13.75 -0.38 0.62
N THR A 5 -12.87 0.05 1.52
CA THR A 5 -11.54 0.55 1.16
C THR A 5 -10.48 -0.08 2.05
N PHE A 6 -9.33 -0.40 1.48
CA PHE A 6 -8.14 -0.77 2.23
C PHE A 6 -7.41 0.47 2.69
N GLN A 7 -6.93 0.47 3.92
CA GLN A 7 -6.06 1.51 4.43
C GLN A 7 -4.62 1.00 4.44
N ILE A 8 -3.78 1.58 3.59
CA ILE A 8 -2.35 1.33 3.57
C ILE A 8 -1.69 2.29 4.54
N HIS A 9 -0.80 1.78 5.38
CA HIS A 9 0.06 2.56 6.25
C HIS A 9 1.51 2.46 5.77
N TYR A 10 2.06 3.59 5.36
CA TYR A 10 3.45 3.72 4.96
C TYR A 10 4.28 4.15 6.17
N PHE A 11 5.35 3.39 6.45
CA PHE A 11 6.30 3.71 7.52
C PHE A 11 7.71 3.92 6.96
N SER A 12 8.48 4.82 7.61
CA SER A 12 9.91 5.05 7.33
C SER A 12 10.19 5.39 5.85
N SER A 13 10.93 4.54 5.14
CA SER A 13 11.28 4.73 3.72
C SER A 13 10.04 4.81 2.81
N ALA A 14 8.95 4.14 3.17
CA ALA A 14 7.69 4.17 2.41
C ALA A 14 7.08 5.59 2.36
N THR A 15 7.07 6.27 3.50
CA THR A 15 6.60 7.64 3.65
C THR A 15 7.44 8.64 2.86
N THR A 16 8.76 8.47 2.86
CA THR A 16 9.67 9.30 2.07
C THR A 16 9.48 9.07 0.57
N TYR A 17 9.19 7.83 0.15
CA TYR A 17 9.02 7.48 -1.26
C TYR A 17 7.67 7.93 -1.83
N THR A 18 6.58 7.69 -1.08
CA THR A 18 5.22 8.03 -1.52
C THR A 18 4.82 9.46 -1.21
N GLY A 19 5.52 10.11 -0.27
CA GLY A 19 5.17 11.41 0.29
C GLY A 19 3.95 11.38 1.22
N LYS A 20 3.46 10.19 1.59
CA LYS A 20 2.23 10.02 2.39
C LYS A 20 2.44 9.00 3.51
N GLN A 21 1.77 9.20 4.64
CA GLN A 21 1.77 8.26 5.76
C GLN A 21 0.70 7.18 5.61
N THR A 22 -0.45 7.53 5.04
CA THR A 22 -1.55 6.59 4.82
C THR A 22 -2.21 6.85 3.48
N GLU A 23 -2.78 5.81 2.89
CA GLU A 23 -3.56 5.90 1.67
C GLU A 23 -4.74 4.93 1.71
N SER A 24 -5.91 5.41 1.27
CA SER A 24 -7.09 4.57 1.09
C SER A 24 -7.20 4.11 -0.36
N LEU A 25 -7.39 2.81 -0.56
CA LEU A 25 -7.59 2.21 -1.88
C LEU A 25 -8.93 1.49 -1.95
N PRO A 26 -9.60 1.50 -3.13
CA PRO A 26 -10.88 0.82 -3.30
C PRO A 26 -10.72 -0.71 -3.20
N ALA A 27 -11.59 -1.35 -2.41
CA ALA A 27 -11.73 -2.80 -2.35
C ALA A 27 -12.91 -3.26 -3.23
N PRO A 28 -12.92 -4.52 -3.74
CA PRO A 28 -11.95 -5.59 -3.51
C PRO A 28 -10.74 -5.49 -4.46
N LEU A 29 -9.54 -5.41 -3.87
CA LEU A 29 -8.27 -5.37 -4.58
C LEU A 29 -7.39 -6.50 -4.04
N PRO A 30 -6.89 -7.41 -4.90
CA PRO A 30 -5.95 -8.44 -4.46
C PRO A 30 -4.66 -7.81 -3.96
N LEU A 31 -4.07 -8.33 -2.87
CA LEU A 31 -2.78 -7.86 -2.36
C LEU A 31 -1.69 -7.89 -3.44
N SER A 32 -1.70 -8.90 -4.33
CA SER A 32 -0.74 -8.96 -5.43
C SER A 32 -0.90 -7.80 -6.43
N GLN A 33 -2.11 -7.27 -6.59
CA GLN A 33 -2.35 -6.07 -7.42
C GLN A 33 -2.04 -4.79 -6.66
N LEU A 34 -2.07 -4.79 -5.33
CA LEU A 34 -1.67 -3.64 -4.52
C LEU A 34 -0.26 -3.20 -4.89
N PHE A 35 0.67 -4.15 -4.95
CA PHE A 35 2.06 -3.88 -5.30
C PHE A 35 2.19 -3.34 -6.73
N ASP A 36 1.38 -3.84 -7.66
CA ASP A 36 1.36 -3.38 -9.06
C ASP A 36 0.82 -1.93 -9.17
N VAL A 37 -0.25 -1.61 -8.44
CA VAL A 37 -0.80 -0.25 -8.34
C VAL A 37 0.22 0.71 -7.74
N LEU A 38 0.91 0.29 -6.68
CA LEU A 38 1.94 1.10 -6.04
C LEU A 38 3.15 1.28 -6.94
N GLU A 39 3.61 0.24 -7.62
CA GLU A 39 4.71 0.32 -8.59
C GLU A 39 4.34 1.23 -9.77
N SER A 40 3.11 1.16 -10.27
CA SER A 40 2.62 2.01 -11.34
C SER A 40 2.53 3.48 -10.93
N LYS A 41 2.19 3.78 -9.67
CA LYS A 41 2.18 5.15 -9.11
C LYS A 41 3.57 5.63 -8.72
N TYR A 42 4.40 4.73 -8.20
CA TYR A 42 5.69 4.99 -7.58
C TYR A 42 6.70 3.94 -8.07
N PRO A 43 7.25 4.11 -9.29
CA PRO A 43 8.17 3.13 -9.86
C PRO A 43 9.41 2.94 -8.98
N GLY A 44 9.71 1.70 -8.64
CA GLY A 44 10.78 1.27 -7.74
C GLY A 44 10.36 1.10 -6.28
N ILE A 45 9.12 1.42 -5.89
CA ILE A 45 8.66 1.28 -4.50
C ILE A 45 8.68 -0.17 -4.03
N ARG A 46 8.44 -1.13 -4.93
CA ARG A 46 8.44 -2.54 -4.57
C ARG A 46 9.81 -3.01 -4.11
N GLU A 47 10.85 -2.65 -4.84
CA GLU A 47 12.21 -3.03 -4.49
C GLU A 47 12.76 -2.19 -3.33
N LYS A 48 12.43 -0.90 -3.27
CA LYS A 48 12.96 0.03 -2.26
C LYS A 48 12.29 -0.09 -0.89
N VAL A 49 11.00 -0.38 -0.88
CA VAL A 49 10.17 -0.37 0.33
C VAL A 49 9.67 -1.78 0.62
N LEU A 50 8.96 -2.39 -0.33
CA LEU A 50 8.29 -3.68 -0.10
C LEU A 50 9.27 -4.86 0.00
N SER A 51 10.48 -4.73 -0.55
CA SER A 51 11.52 -5.74 -0.39
C SER A 51 12.11 -5.79 1.03
N SER A 52 12.01 -4.70 1.79
CA SER A 52 12.56 -4.59 3.15
C SER A 52 11.47 -4.41 4.22
N CYS A 53 10.22 -4.20 3.84
CA CYS A 53 9.07 -4.04 4.73
C CYS A 53 8.02 -5.13 4.47
N GLY A 54 7.55 -5.77 5.54
CA GLY A 54 6.44 -6.71 5.46
C GLY A 54 5.10 -5.97 5.37
N VAL A 55 4.24 -6.39 4.44
CA VAL A 55 2.84 -5.95 4.39
C VAL A 55 1.99 -7.00 5.08
N SER A 56 1.26 -6.57 6.11
CA SER A 56 0.32 -7.42 6.84
C SER A 56 -1.10 -6.94 6.58
N LEU A 57 -1.99 -7.85 6.20
CA LEU A 57 -3.42 -7.57 6.12
C LEU A 57 -4.03 -7.90 7.49
N GLY A 58 -4.39 -6.86 8.23
CA GLY A 58 -5.27 -7.00 9.39
C GLY A 58 -6.71 -6.86 8.93
N GLU A 59 -7.55 -7.86 9.20
CA GLU A 59 -8.98 -7.64 9.27
C GLU A 59 -9.24 -6.90 10.59
N GLU A 60 -9.63 -5.63 10.52
CA GLU A 60 -10.20 -4.94 11.68
C GLU A 60 -11.60 -5.52 11.90
N GLY A 61 -11.65 -6.60 12.69
CA GLY A 61 -12.87 -7.30 13.09
C GLY A 61 -13.73 -6.55 14.08
#